data_AF-A0A1I3X3U9-F1
#
_entry.id   AF-A0A1I3X3U9-F1
#
_cell.length_a   1.000
_cell.length_b   1.000
_cell.length_c   1.000
_cell.angle_alpha   90.00
_cell.angle_beta   90.00
_cell.angle_gamma   90.00
#
_symmetry.space_group_name_H-M   'P 1'
#
loop_
_entity.id
_entity.type
_entity.pdbx_description
1 polymer ?
#
loop_
_entity_poly.entity_id
_entity_poly.type
_entity_poly.pdbx_seq_one_letter_code
_entity_poly.pdbx_strand_id
1 'polypeptide(L)'
;MTIHVAGRRRTPDSLGRAFPGAEIVDVTSRAEEPWVRLSPFFPHGGIPVPFSGGLTGRSVEGVWQALKVFRDTDVDLSKLDVTTMRGLKRTVRRYGPVLGHRAGPSGERLLGYEAARRLIYLPSYRWVLENRVADLVSRLRETAAETDVVLLDHTTNGDVADLATPLSHAALLRSCVEGRRPSEEEPPGEAPGPAAEPEPGEGVRTW
;
A
#
# COMPACT_ATOMS: atom_id res chain seq x y z
N MET A 1 -20.09 -2.93 17.12
CA MET A 1 -20.05 -1.78 16.20
C MET A 1 -19.02 -2.06 15.12
N THR A 2 -19.29 -1.62 13.89
CA THR A 2 -18.57 -2.04 12.68
C THR A 2 -18.01 -0.83 11.94
N ILE A 3 -16.81 -0.96 11.39
CA ILE A 3 -16.26 0.02 10.46
C ILE A 3 -16.59 -0.41 9.04
N HIS A 4 -17.22 0.47 8.28
CA HIS A 4 -17.56 0.30 6.87
C HIS A 4 -16.65 1.15 6.00
N VAL A 5 -16.46 0.73 4.74
CA VAL A 5 -15.75 1.52 3.73
C VAL A 5 -16.72 1.83 2.60
N ALA A 6 -16.77 3.09 2.19
CA ALA A 6 -17.66 3.55 1.14
C ALA A 6 -16.97 4.49 0.16
N GLY A 7 -17.47 4.50 -1.08
CA GLY A 7 -16.97 5.39 -2.11
C GLY A 7 -17.25 6.86 -1.79
N ARG A 8 -16.23 7.71 -1.90
CA ARG A 8 -16.26 9.16 -1.64
C ARG A 8 -17.28 9.95 -2.48
N ARG A 9 -17.73 9.38 -3.61
CA ARG A 9 -18.72 9.97 -4.51
C ARG A 9 -20.17 9.72 -4.07
N ARG A 10 -20.40 8.87 -3.06
CA ARG A 10 -21.76 8.64 -2.53
C ARG A 10 -22.28 9.93 -1.87
N THR A 11 -23.56 10.21 -2.05
CA THR A 11 -24.22 11.37 -1.45
C THR A 11 -24.50 11.12 0.03
N PRO A 12 -24.60 12.19 0.85
CA PRO A 12 -25.02 12.07 2.25
C PRO A 12 -26.32 11.26 2.42
N ASP A 13 -27.34 11.51 1.59
CA ASP A 13 -28.61 10.77 1.64
C ASP A 13 -28.47 9.27 1.35
N SER A 14 -27.56 8.89 0.45
CA SER A 14 -27.27 7.49 0.15
C SER A 14 -26.54 6.82 1.31
N LEU A 15 -25.61 7.53 1.94
CA LEU A 15 -24.85 7.04 3.09
C LEU A 15 -25.76 6.92 4.32
N GLY A 16 -26.57 7.94 4.63
CA GLY A 16 -27.49 7.92 5.77
C GLY A 16 -28.57 6.85 5.68
N ARG A 17 -29.01 6.49 4.46
CA ARG A 17 -29.92 5.34 4.26
C ARG A 17 -29.23 3.98 4.43
N ALA A 18 -27.99 3.86 3.97
CA ALA A 18 -27.25 2.60 4.03
C ALA A 18 -26.64 2.34 5.42
N PHE A 19 -26.29 3.41 6.14
CA PHE A 19 -25.65 3.37 7.45
C PHE A 19 -26.32 4.41 8.39
N PRO A 20 -27.57 4.17 8.83
CA PRO A 20 -28.28 5.11 9.67
C PRO A 20 -27.57 5.34 11.00
N GLY A 21 -27.31 6.61 11.34
CA GLY A 21 -26.64 6.99 12.59
C GLY A 21 -25.12 6.80 12.63
N ALA A 22 -24.52 6.30 11.53
CA ALA A 22 -23.08 6.10 11.46
C ALA A 22 -22.32 7.43 11.31
N GLU A 23 -21.15 7.51 11.93
CA GLU A 23 -20.23 8.64 11.75
C GLU A 23 -19.51 8.51 10.41
N ILE A 24 -19.57 9.55 9.58
CA ILE A 24 -18.92 9.57 8.26
C ILE A 24 -17.57 10.28 8.38
N VAL A 25 -16.49 9.56 8.06
CA VAL A 25 -15.12 10.08 8.14
C VAL A 25 -14.46 10.03 6.76
N ASP A 26 -14.15 11.20 6.19
CA ASP A 26 -13.36 11.30 4.96
C ASP A 26 -11.88 11.13 5.28
N VAL A 27 -11.21 10.15 4.66
CA VAL A 27 -9.77 9.91 4.83
C VAL A 27 -9.00 10.13 3.52
N THR A 28 -9.63 10.75 2.52
CA THR A 28 -8.98 11.07 1.25
C THR A 28 -8.00 12.23 1.39
N SER A 29 -7.20 12.49 0.34
CA SER A 29 -6.30 13.65 0.29
C SER A 29 -7.03 15.01 0.22
N ARG A 30 -8.37 15.02 0.27
CA ARG A 30 -9.22 16.22 0.29
C ARG A 30 -10.05 16.32 1.58
N ALA A 31 -9.85 15.40 2.51
CA ALA A 31 -10.48 15.45 3.80
C ALA A 31 -10.08 16.71 4.57
N GLU A 32 -10.88 17.05 5.58
CA GLU A 32 -10.56 18.11 6.53
C GLU A 32 -9.60 17.60 7.61
N GLU A 33 -8.96 18.53 8.33
CA GLU A 33 -8.19 18.19 9.52
C GLU A 33 -9.13 17.64 10.61
N PRO A 34 -8.70 16.62 11.39
CA PRO A 34 -7.39 15.97 11.33
C PRO A 34 -7.29 14.81 10.32
N TRP A 35 -8.41 14.40 9.73
CA TRP A 35 -8.54 13.14 8.98
C TRP A 35 -7.73 13.08 7.69
N VAL A 36 -7.41 14.22 7.09
CA VAL A 36 -6.50 14.31 5.92
C VAL A 36 -5.14 13.67 6.18
N ARG A 37 -4.69 13.60 7.44
CA ARG A 37 -3.43 12.96 7.85
C ARG A 37 -3.43 11.44 7.68
N LEU A 38 -4.60 10.82 7.58
CA LEU A 38 -4.72 9.38 7.31
C LEU A 38 -4.53 9.04 5.81
N SER A 39 -4.52 10.05 4.95
CA SER A 39 -4.28 9.89 3.52
C SER A 39 -2.83 9.45 3.25
N PRO A 40 -2.59 8.47 2.35
CA PRO A 40 -1.24 8.08 1.94
C PRO A 40 -0.49 9.20 1.20
N PHE A 41 -1.17 10.28 0.82
CA PHE A 41 -0.61 11.46 0.17
C PHE A 41 -0.14 12.53 1.17
N PHE A 42 -0.50 12.42 2.46
CA PHE A 42 -0.12 13.42 3.45
C PHE A 42 1.40 13.37 3.72
N PRO A 43 2.10 14.52 3.70
CA PRO A 43 3.57 14.56 3.74
C PRO A 43 4.12 14.50 5.18
N HIS A 44 3.89 13.40 5.89
CA HIS A 44 4.37 13.18 7.26
C HIS A 44 5.88 13.28 7.44
N GLY A 45 6.66 12.86 6.43
CA GLY A 45 8.12 12.79 6.54
C GLY A 45 8.64 11.59 7.33
N GLY A 46 9.89 11.23 7.06
CA GLY A 46 10.61 10.16 7.76
C GLY A 46 10.03 8.77 7.53
N ILE A 47 9.19 8.57 6.51
CA ILE A 47 8.59 7.28 6.21
C ILE A 47 9.67 6.38 5.60
N PRO A 48 10.03 5.24 6.22
CA PRO A 48 11.07 4.37 5.69
C PRO A 48 10.73 3.87 4.28
N VAL A 49 11.70 3.95 3.38
CA VAL A 49 11.63 3.32 2.05
C VAL A 49 12.08 1.87 2.21
N PRO A 50 11.24 0.86 1.90
CA PRO A 50 11.66 -0.53 2.04
C PRO A 50 12.89 -0.87 1.17
N PHE A 51 13.76 -1.75 1.68
CA PHE A 51 14.98 -2.21 1.01
C PHE A 51 16.02 -1.12 0.66
N SER A 52 16.06 -0.01 1.42
CA SER A 52 16.82 1.18 1.02
C SER A 52 17.94 1.61 1.97
N GLY A 53 18.29 0.81 2.97
CA GLY A 53 19.38 1.12 3.90
C GLY A 53 19.21 2.41 4.70
N GLY A 54 17.97 2.86 4.95
CA GLY A 54 17.67 4.04 5.77
C GLY A 54 17.15 5.26 5.00
N LEU A 55 16.92 5.17 3.69
CA LEU A 55 16.23 6.24 2.96
C LEU A 55 14.79 6.40 3.48
N THR A 56 14.33 7.65 3.47
CA THR A 56 12.97 8.00 3.89
C THR A 56 12.27 8.87 2.85
N GLY A 57 10.95 8.84 2.86
CA GLY A 57 10.08 9.67 2.02
C GLY A 57 9.18 10.60 2.82
N ARG A 58 8.63 11.60 2.14
CA ARG A 58 7.65 12.55 2.69
C ARG A 58 6.27 11.94 2.84
N SER A 59 5.81 11.14 1.87
CA SER A 59 4.50 10.48 1.88
C SER A 59 4.61 9.03 1.42
N VAL A 60 3.61 8.20 1.73
CA VAL A 60 3.54 6.80 1.27
C VAL A 60 3.44 6.76 -0.26
N GLU A 61 2.64 7.64 -0.84
CA GLU A 61 2.58 7.78 -2.30
C GLU A 61 3.94 8.23 -2.88
N GLY A 62 4.69 9.09 -2.18
CA GLY A 62 6.05 9.47 -2.57
C GLY A 62 6.98 8.26 -2.67
N VAL A 63 6.98 7.39 -1.66
CA VAL A 63 7.71 6.11 -1.67
C VAL A 63 7.26 5.24 -2.85
N TRP A 64 5.95 5.10 -3.03
CA TRP A 64 5.36 4.28 -4.10
C TRP A 64 5.74 4.78 -5.50
N GLN A 65 5.71 6.09 -5.74
CA GLN A 65 6.05 6.68 -7.02
C GLN A 65 7.57 6.69 -7.25
N ALA A 66 8.38 6.83 -6.20
CA ALA A 66 9.84 6.80 -6.32
C ALA A 66 10.33 5.44 -6.82
N LEU A 67 9.79 4.36 -6.27
CA LEU A 67 10.21 2.99 -6.61
C LEU A 67 9.53 2.44 -7.88
N LYS A 68 8.55 3.14 -8.44
CA LYS A 68 7.83 2.70 -9.64
C LYS A 68 8.75 2.67 -10.85
N VAL A 69 8.75 1.57 -11.59
CA VAL A 69 9.56 1.39 -12.79
C VAL A 69 8.64 1.33 -14.01
N PHE A 70 8.99 2.10 -15.03
CA PHE A 70 8.32 2.10 -16.32
C PHE A 70 9.29 1.59 -17.38
N ARG A 71 8.77 1.22 -18.55
CA ARG A 71 9.61 0.78 -19.69
C ARG A 71 10.68 1.80 -20.04
N ASP A 72 10.33 3.09 -20.05
CA ASP A 72 11.20 4.15 -20.57
C ASP A 72 11.94 4.88 -19.43
N THR A 73 11.78 4.46 -18.17
CA THR A 73 12.39 5.15 -17.02
C THR A 73 12.36 4.31 -15.73
N ASP A 74 13.49 4.26 -15.01
CA ASP A 74 13.65 3.51 -13.75
C ASP A 74 13.13 4.32 -12.54
N VAL A 75 13.61 4.03 -11.32
CA VAL A 75 13.29 4.75 -10.09
C VAL A 75 13.51 6.27 -10.21
N ASP A 76 12.70 7.05 -9.52
CA ASP A 76 12.81 8.52 -9.46
C ASP A 76 12.78 8.99 -8.00
N LEU A 77 13.96 9.09 -7.39
CA LEU A 77 14.08 9.44 -5.96
C LEU A 77 13.65 10.87 -5.66
N SER A 78 13.51 11.75 -6.66
CA SER A 78 12.93 13.08 -6.45
C SER A 78 11.53 13.02 -5.87
N LYS A 79 10.79 11.91 -6.06
CA LYS A 79 9.44 11.72 -5.52
C LYS A 79 9.42 11.52 -4.01
N LEU A 80 10.54 11.14 -3.40
CA LEU A 80 10.64 11.03 -1.95
C LEU A 80 10.48 12.39 -1.27
N ASP A 81 10.93 13.48 -1.89
CA ASP A 81 10.90 14.83 -1.32
C ASP A 81 9.65 15.64 -1.66
N VAL A 82 8.75 15.11 -2.48
CA VAL A 82 7.54 15.83 -2.90
C VAL A 82 6.54 15.91 -1.73
N THR A 83 6.23 17.14 -1.32
CA THR A 83 5.29 17.43 -0.22
C THR A 83 3.91 17.89 -0.69
N THR A 84 3.69 18.04 -1.99
CA THR A 84 2.41 18.47 -2.57
C THR A 84 1.96 17.50 -3.65
N MET A 85 0.69 17.58 -4.07
CA MET A 85 0.19 16.77 -5.18
C MET A 85 0.85 17.08 -6.53
N ARG A 86 1.49 18.26 -6.66
CA ARG A 86 2.12 18.69 -7.92
C ARG A 86 3.44 17.95 -8.13
N GLY A 87 3.56 17.25 -9.26
CA GLY A 87 4.79 16.56 -9.64
C GLY A 87 5.03 15.20 -8.97
N LEU A 88 4.09 14.76 -8.12
CA LEU A 88 4.17 13.47 -7.41
C LEU A 88 3.94 12.27 -8.35
N LYS A 89 2.87 12.32 -9.14
CA LYS A 89 2.46 11.19 -9.98
C LYS A 89 3.32 11.03 -11.23
N ARG A 90 3.76 9.81 -11.49
CA ARG A 90 4.39 9.37 -12.75
C ARG A 90 3.38 8.54 -13.55
N THR A 91 3.26 8.81 -14.85
CA THR A 91 2.14 8.30 -15.67
C THR A 91 2.61 7.51 -16.90
N VAL A 92 1.80 6.54 -17.32
CA VAL A 92 2.11 5.67 -18.47
C VAL A 92 2.18 6.44 -19.80
N ARG A 93 1.43 7.53 -19.92
CA ARG A 93 1.48 8.41 -21.09
C ARG A 93 2.86 9.04 -21.28
N ARG A 94 3.59 9.30 -20.19
CA ARG A 94 4.90 9.97 -20.24
C ARG A 94 6.08 8.98 -20.25
N TYR A 95 5.96 7.85 -19.55
CA TYR A 95 7.08 6.96 -19.26
C TYR A 95 6.91 5.54 -19.83
N GLY A 96 5.83 5.26 -20.56
CA GLY A 96 5.52 3.93 -21.08
C GLY A 96 4.76 3.04 -20.08
N PRO A 97 4.55 1.76 -20.38
CA PRO A 97 3.87 0.84 -19.47
C PRO A 97 4.66 0.65 -18.15
N VAL A 98 3.94 0.39 -17.07
CA VAL A 98 4.55 0.05 -15.76
C VAL A 98 5.09 -1.36 -15.84
N LEU A 99 6.37 -1.55 -15.48
CA LEU A 99 7.00 -2.87 -15.40
C LEU A 99 6.90 -3.45 -13.98
N GLY A 100 6.84 -2.60 -12.96
CA GLY A 100 6.74 -3.01 -11.57
C GLY A 100 7.29 -1.95 -10.62
N HIS A 101 7.80 -2.39 -9.47
CA HIS A 101 8.47 -1.53 -8.50
C HIS A 101 9.81 -2.13 -8.09
N ARG A 102 10.84 -1.29 -7.97
CA ARG A 102 12.15 -1.76 -7.55
C ARG A 102 12.15 -2.08 -6.05
N ALA A 103 12.70 -3.23 -5.69
CA ALA A 103 12.96 -3.59 -4.29
C ALA A 103 14.14 -2.77 -3.74
N GLY A 104 13.87 -1.50 -3.42
CA GLY A 104 14.87 -0.52 -2.99
C GLY A 104 15.55 0.16 -4.17
N PRO A 105 15.99 1.44 -4.05
CA PRO A 105 16.56 2.19 -5.18
C PRO A 105 17.80 1.57 -5.83
N SER A 106 18.59 0.85 -5.03
CA SER A 106 19.85 0.23 -5.44
C SER A 106 19.71 -1.27 -5.69
N GLY A 107 18.52 -1.85 -5.51
CA GLY A 107 18.28 -3.26 -5.70
C GLY A 107 18.17 -3.63 -7.18
N GLU A 108 18.42 -4.90 -7.52
CA GLU A 108 18.24 -5.41 -8.88
C GLU A 108 16.83 -5.99 -9.11
N ARG A 109 16.22 -6.52 -8.04
CA ARG A 109 14.92 -7.19 -8.11
C ARG A 109 13.79 -6.22 -8.44
N LEU A 110 13.04 -6.54 -9.49
CA LEU A 110 11.81 -5.87 -9.87
C LEU A 110 10.60 -6.66 -9.33
N LEU A 111 9.78 -6.01 -8.52
CA LEU A 111 8.57 -6.59 -7.95
C LEU A 111 7.39 -6.37 -8.89
N GLY A 112 6.63 -7.43 -9.16
CA GLY A 112 5.31 -7.33 -9.76
C GLY A 112 4.35 -6.52 -8.87
N TYR A 113 3.22 -6.09 -9.43
CA TYR A 113 2.32 -5.13 -8.78
C TYR A 113 1.79 -5.61 -7.41
N GLU A 114 1.42 -6.89 -7.31
CA GLU A 114 0.95 -7.51 -6.07
C GLU A 114 2.05 -7.57 -5.00
N ALA A 115 3.23 -8.07 -5.37
CA ALA A 115 4.40 -8.13 -4.49
C ALA A 115 4.82 -6.72 -4.03
N ALA A 116 4.74 -5.72 -4.91
CA ALA A 116 4.99 -4.34 -4.56
C ALA A 116 3.98 -3.82 -3.53
N ARG A 117 2.69 -4.14 -3.65
CA ARG A 117 1.70 -3.77 -2.62
C ARG A 117 2.09 -4.36 -1.27
N ARG A 118 2.42 -5.66 -1.20
CA ARG A 118 2.77 -6.35 0.05
C ARG A 118 4.09 -5.88 0.67
N LEU A 119 5.12 -5.68 -0.14
CA LEU A 119 6.49 -5.43 0.35
C LEU A 119 6.86 -3.95 0.41
N ILE A 120 6.11 -3.07 -0.29
CA ILE A 120 6.38 -1.64 -0.31
C ILE A 120 5.21 -0.85 0.28
N TYR A 121 4.02 -0.96 -0.31
CA TYR A 121 2.90 -0.10 0.07
C TYR A 121 2.39 -0.38 1.50
N LEU A 122 2.09 -1.64 1.83
CA LEU A 122 1.58 -2.01 3.15
C LEU A 122 2.55 -1.66 4.27
N PRO A 123 3.86 -1.98 4.21
CA PRO A 123 4.78 -1.66 5.29
C PRO A 123 4.94 -0.15 5.47
N SER A 124 5.01 0.63 4.37
CA SER A 124 5.10 2.08 4.45
C SER A 124 3.83 2.72 5.03
N TYR A 125 2.64 2.26 4.64
CA TYR A 125 1.39 2.78 5.20
C TYR A 125 1.19 2.38 6.66
N ARG A 126 1.46 1.12 6.99
CA ARG A 126 1.43 0.62 8.36
C ARG A 126 2.34 1.43 9.27
N TRP A 127 3.57 1.69 8.85
CA TRP A 127 4.51 2.50 9.62
C TRP A 127 3.94 3.90 9.91
N VAL A 128 3.28 4.54 8.94
CA VAL A 128 2.59 5.83 9.16
C VAL A 128 1.47 5.69 10.21
N LEU A 129 0.61 4.68 10.09
CA LEU A 129 -0.48 4.46 11.04
C LEU A 129 0.03 4.25 12.47
N GLU A 130 1.16 3.56 12.63
CA GLU A 130 1.74 3.25 13.94
C GLU A 130 2.58 4.39 14.53
N ASN A 131 3.25 5.21 13.70
CA ASN A 131 4.28 6.15 14.18
C ASN A 131 3.92 7.63 13.98
N ARG A 132 2.95 7.95 13.10
CA ARG A 132 2.62 9.33 12.74
C ARG A 132 1.20 9.74 13.09
N VAL A 133 0.26 8.80 13.07
CA VAL A 133 -1.17 9.06 13.27
C VAL A 133 -1.83 8.06 14.21
N ALA A 134 -1.05 7.48 15.13
CA ALA A 134 -1.55 6.50 16.10
C ALA A 134 -2.65 7.09 17.01
N ASP A 135 -2.59 8.39 17.28
CA ASP A 135 -3.63 9.15 17.98
C ASP A 135 -4.95 9.14 17.19
N LEU A 136 -4.92 9.38 15.87
CA LEU A 136 -6.11 9.37 15.03
C LEU A 136 -6.68 7.96 14.85
N VAL A 137 -5.82 6.95 14.75
CA VAL A 137 -6.23 5.53 14.73
C VAL A 137 -6.92 5.17 16.05
N SER A 138 -6.40 5.64 17.19
CA SER A 138 -7.00 5.43 18.50
C SER A 138 -8.35 6.13 18.62
N ARG A 139 -8.45 7.38 18.16
CA ARG A 139 -9.72 8.11 18.09
C ARG A 139 -10.77 7.38 17.25
N LEU A 140 -10.39 6.85 16.08
CA LEU A 140 -11.30 6.05 15.25
C LEU A 140 -11.76 4.78 15.97
N ARG A 141 -10.86 4.14 16.74
CA ARG A 141 -11.19 2.96 17.52
C ARG A 141 -12.19 3.28 18.64
N GLU A 142 -12.00 4.40 19.32
CA GLU A 142 -12.92 4.90 20.36
C GLU A 142 -14.30 5.22 19.78
N THR A 143 -14.35 5.99 18.68
CA THR A 143 -15.61 6.27 17.97
C THR A 143 -16.29 4.98 17.53
N ALA A 144 -15.54 4.03 16.97
CA ALA A 144 -16.06 2.74 16.52
C ALA A 144 -16.51 1.82 17.67
N ALA A 145 -16.21 2.14 18.93
CA ALA A 145 -16.76 1.43 20.09
C ALA A 145 -18.17 1.93 20.44
N GLU A 146 -18.48 3.18 20.13
CA GLU A 146 -19.75 3.84 20.47
C GLU A 146 -20.76 3.82 19.32
N THR A 147 -20.29 3.97 18.08
CA THR A 147 -21.14 4.03 16.88
C THR A 147 -20.48 3.35 15.68
N ASP A 148 -21.27 3.02 14.66
CA ASP A 148 -20.73 2.56 13.38
C ASP A 148 -20.00 3.72 12.69
N VAL A 149 -18.90 3.41 12.01
CA VAL A 149 -18.08 4.41 11.30
C VAL A 149 -18.01 4.06 9.83
N VAL A 150 -18.21 5.05 8.96
CA VAL A 150 -18.06 4.91 7.51
C VAL A 150 -16.86 5.70 7.05
N LEU A 151 -15.80 4.99 6.66
CA LEU A 151 -14.59 5.58 6.08
C LEU A 151 -14.80 5.82 4.57
N LEU A 152 -14.56 7.05 4.12
CA LEU A 152 -14.67 7.40 2.71
C LEU A 152 -13.32 7.35 1.99
N ASP A 153 -13.32 6.69 0.82
CA ASP A 153 -12.18 6.62 -0.09
C ASP A 153 -12.63 6.57 -1.56
N HIS A 154 -11.72 6.79 -2.50
CA HIS A 154 -12.00 6.69 -3.93
C HIS A 154 -12.23 5.26 -4.41
N THR A 155 -11.75 4.27 -3.66
CA THR A 155 -11.95 2.83 -3.90
C THR A 155 -12.34 2.14 -2.61
N THR A 156 -12.86 0.91 -2.70
CA THR A 156 -13.28 0.13 -1.52
C THR A 156 -12.60 -1.25 -1.46
N ASN A 157 -11.68 -1.54 -2.38
CA ASN A 157 -11.00 -2.82 -2.46
C ASN A 157 -9.99 -2.95 -1.30
N GLY A 158 -10.21 -3.90 -0.40
CA GLY A 158 -9.28 -4.24 0.68
C GLY A 158 -8.38 -5.43 0.37
N ASP A 159 -8.60 -6.12 -0.75
CA ASP A 159 -7.83 -7.30 -1.14
C ASP A 159 -6.58 -6.87 -1.91
N VAL A 160 -5.43 -7.25 -1.32
CA VAL A 160 -4.12 -6.95 -1.87
C VAL A 160 -3.87 -7.73 -3.16
N ALA A 161 -4.45 -8.93 -3.28
CA ALA A 161 -4.36 -9.81 -4.44
C ALA A 161 -5.30 -9.40 -5.58
N ASP A 162 -6.38 -8.66 -5.30
CA ASP A 162 -7.23 -8.09 -6.36
C ASP A 162 -6.51 -6.95 -7.09
N LEU A 163 -5.94 -7.27 -8.25
CA LEU A 163 -5.24 -6.31 -9.11
C LEU A 163 -6.17 -5.57 -10.08
N ALA A 164 -7.44 -5.97 -10.19
CA ALA A 164 -8.39 -5.36 -11.11
C ALA A 164 -8.78 -3.95 -10.66
N THR A 165 -8.73 -3.69 -9.35
CA THR A 165 -9.05 -2.39 -8.77
C THR A 165 -7.92 -1.86 -7.87
N PRO A 166 -7.72 -0.54 -7.76
CA PRO A 166 -6.74 0.03 -6.83
C PRO A 166 -7.08 -0.33 -5.38
N LEU A 167 -6.04 -0.57 -4.58
CA LEU A 167 -6.18 -0.87 -3.16
C LEU A 167 -6.67 0.37 -2.40
N SER A 168 -7.66 0.18 -1.54
CA SER A 168 -8.24 1.22 -0.69
C SER A 168 -7.42 1.38 0.58
N HIS A 169 -6.93 2.59 0.85
CA HIS A 169 -6.26 2.88 2.12
C HIS A 169 -7.27 2.92 3.28
N ALA A 170 -8.54 3.27 3.04
CA ALA A 170 -9.58 3.17 4.05
C ALA A 170 -9.85 1.72 4.48
N ALA A 171 -9.81 0.76 3.55
CA ALA A 171 -9.91 -0.66 3.89
C ALA A 171 -8.73 -1.14 4.74
N LEU A 172 -7.51 -0.70 4.43
CA LEU A 172 -6.33 -1.00 5.24
C LEU A 172 -6.38 -0.37 6.63
N LEU A 173 -6.85 0.89 6.71
CA LEU A 173 -7.07 1.58 7.98
C LEU A 173 -8.08 0.83 8.84
N ARG A 174 -9.21 0.39 8.24
CA ARG A 174 -10.17 -0.48 8.93
C ARG A 174 -9.49 -1.73 9.50
N SER A 175 -8.72 -2.47 8.69
CA SER A 175 -8.01 -3.67 9.17
C SER A 175 -7.07 -3.36 10.34
N CYS A 176 -6.35 -2.23 10.27
CA CYS A 176 -5.48 -1.76 11.34
C CYS A 176 -6.26 -1.46 12.64
N VAL A 177 -7.40 -0.75 12.55
CA VAL A 177 -8.24 -0.43 13.71
C VAL A 177 -8.81 -1.70 14.35
N GLU A 178 -9.29 -2.64 13.53
CA GLU A 178 -9.85 -3.92 13.95
C GLU A 178 -8.78 -4.93 14.43
N GLY A 179 -7.48 -4.60 14.36
CA GLY A 179 -6.40 -5.50 14.76
C GLY A 179 -6.21 -6.70 13.83
N ARG A 180 -6.81 -6.68 12.62
CA ARG A 180 -6.63 -7.73 11.62
C ARG A 180 -5.43 -7.38 10.74
N ARG A 181 -4.55 -8.35 10.50
CA ARG A 181 -3.54 -8.18 9.46
C ARG A 181 -4.21 -8.31 8.09
N PRO A 182 -3.97 -7.39 7.14
CA PRO A 182 -4.29 -7.66 5.74
C PRO A 182 -3.53 -8.92 5.36
N SER A 183 -4.25 -9.96 4.92
CA SER A 183 -3.82 -11.35 4.82
C SER A 183 -2.36 -11.51 4.36
N GLU A 184 -1.51 -11.85 5.32
CA GLU A 184 -0.22 -12.50 5.12
C GLU A 184 -0.50 -13.97 4.74
N GLU A 185 -1.13 -14.23 3.61
CA GLU A 185 -0.98 -15.54 2.97
C GLU A 185 0.33 -15.47 2.20
N GLU A 186 1.36 -16.09 2.77
CA GLU A 186 2.57 -16.44 2.03
C GLU A 186 2.14 -17.18 0.75
N PRO A 187 2.74 -16.88 -0.42
CA PRO A 187 2.53 -17.77 -1.55
C PRO A 187 2.96 -19.18 -1.13
N PRO A 188 2.23 -20.25 -1.52
CA PRO A 188 2.70 -21.60 -1.27
C PRO A 188 4.13 -21.68 -1.80
N GLY A 189 5.05 -22.03 -0.89
CA GLY A 189 6.46 -22.16 -1.20
C GLY A 189 6.61 -22.92 -2.50
N GLU A 190 7.33 -22.31 -3.44
CA GLU A 190 7.78 -22.98 -4.64
C GLU A 190 8.39 -24.32 -4.20
N ALA A 191 7.73 -25.41 -4.56
CA ALA A 191 8.26 -26.73 -4.30
C ALA A 191 9.68 -26.76 -4.89
N PRO A 192 10.68 -27.32 -4.18
CA PRO A 192 12.00 -27.48 -4.77
C PRO A 192 11.80 -28.23 -6.09
N GLY A 193 12.20 -27.59 -7.19
CA GLY A 193 12.17 -28.20 -8.51
C GLY A 193 12.85 -29.57 -8.47
N PRO A 194 12.42 -30.52 -9.31
CA PRO A 194 12.95 -31.87 -9.28
C PRO A 194 14.47 -31.82 -9.32
N ALA A 195 15.09 -32.47 -8.33
CA ALA A 195 16.53 -32.66 -8.28
C ALA A 195 16.99 -33.20 -9.64
N ALA A 196 17.96 -32.52 -10.25
CA ALA A 196 18.62 -33.02 -11.43
C ALA A 196 19.13 -34.45 -11.15
N GLU A 197 18.71 -35.39 -12.00
CA GLU A 197 19.18 -36.76 -11.95
C GLU A 197 20.72 -36.79 -12.05
N PRO A 198 21.40 -37.66 -11.30
CA PRO A 198 22.85 -37.77 -11.41
C PRO A 198 23.21 -38.39 -12.76
N GLU A 199 24.09 -37.71 -13.49
CA GLU A 199 24.78 -38.20 -14.69
C GLU A 199 25.33 -39.63 -14.47
N PRO A 200 25.16 -40.55 -15.44
CA PRO A 200 25.72 -41.89 -15.32
C PRO A 200 27.24 -41.82 -15.40
N GLY A 201 27.89 -42.35 -14.36
CA GLY A 201 29.33 -42.25 -14.14
C GLY A 201 30.18 -42.71 -15.32
N GLU A 202 31.18 -41.89 -15.65
CA GLU A 202 32.34 -42.32 -16.40
C GLU A 202 33.07 -43.41 -15.61
N GLY A 203 32.87 -44.65 -16.05
CA GLY A 203 33.62 -45.79 -15.58
C GLY A 203 35.11 -45.62 -15.88
N VAL A 204 35.90 -45.58 -14.81
CA VAL A 204 37.32 -45.91 -14.82
C VAL A 204 37.51 -47.24 -15.56
N ARG A 205 38.33 -47.21 -16.61
CA ARG A 205 39.10 -48.39 -17.05
C ARG A 205 40.58 -48.07 -16.94
N THR A 206 41.17 -48.65 -15.90
CA THR A 206 42.59 -48.98 -15.77
C THR A 206 43.08 -49.73 -17.02
N TRP A 207 44.22 -49.32 -17.57
CA TRP A 207 45.52 -50.01 -17.44
C TRP A 207 46.64 -48.96 -17.52
#